data_AF-A0A3L6Q916-F1
#
_entry.id   AF-A0A3L6Q916-F1
#
_cell.length_a   1.000
_cell.length_b   1.000
_cell.length_c   1.000
_cell.angle_alpha   90.00
_cell.angle_beta   90.00
_cell.angle_gamma   90.00
#
_symmetry.space_group_name_H-M   'P 1'
#
loop_
_entity.id
_entity.type
_entity.pdbx_description
1 polymer ?
#
loop_
_entity_poly.entity_id
_entity_poly.type
_entity_poly.pdbx_seq_one_letter_code
_entity_poly.pdbx_strand_id
1 'polypeptide(L)'
;MAVAGPPRAERGLAFLCFLVSCAALAGASQPSREDLDVSIGGSGGGGIGIGIGGGGGQGGSSSSSPAPSPSGPRPCDFENERLYRAYLVIQQFRQTVSCDPMDITRSWSGTDLCSSYKGFFCERPPNVTDRTIASVDFNGYMLRSDSLQSFVDSLPDLALFHANSNDFGGAVPALGGLQYFYELDLSNNRLAPAPFPADVLGLTNATFIDIRFNSFYGELPAGVFCRFPRIQAIFVNNNQFSGSLPDNIGQSPVNYLSLANNRFTGEIPRSIARNAGTLLEVLFLNNSLSGCLPYEVGLLEKATVIDAGTNRLTGTIPASFACLRKVEQLNLADNLLYGEVPDALCRLAFGRLKNLTLSGNYFTSLGSCCWDLIKEGRLNVDLNCIQWAPNQRSHEECAKFLRQPKSCPVSDYVPCRPKYSGSGEPAGAAAEEEDAAAAEYRYRTYSALHP
;
A
#
# COMPACT_ATOMS: atom_id res chain seq x y z
N MET A 1 54.75 2.25 29.79
CA MET A 1 54.79 2.68 28.38
C MET A 1 53.35 2.74 27.88
N ALA A 2 52.86 3.96 27.68
CA ALA A 2 51.52 4.22 27.17
C ALA A 2 51.50 3.97 25.65
N VAL A 3 50.52 3.21 25.16
CA VAL A 3 50.24 3.10 23.73
C VAL A 3 48.76 3.39 23.52
N ALA A 4 48.53 4.36 22.65
CA ALA A 4 47.29 5.05 22.38
C ALA A 4 46.23 4.15 21.71
N GLY A 5 44.97 4.33 22.10
CA GLY A 5 43.81 3.80 21.39
C GLY A 5 43.38 4.73 20.23
N PRO A 6 42.75 4.18 19.18
CA PRO A 6 42.22 4.98 18.07
C PRO A 6 40.86 5.62 18.44
N PRO A 7 40.44 6.70 17.73
CA PRO A 7 39.40 7.60 18.20
C PRO A 7 37.98 7.06 17.95
N ARG A 8 37.08 7.35 18.90
CA ARG A 8 35.63 7.25 18.73
C ARG A 8 35.17 8.23 17.64
N ALA A 9 34.61 7.71 16.56
CA ALA A 9 33.83 8.49 15.61
C ALA A 9 32.39 8.59 16.14
N GLU A 10 32.05 9.70 16.79
CA GLU A 10 30.67 10.12 16.99
C GLU A 10 30.07 10.50 15.64
N ARG A 11 29.23 9.64 15.08
CA ARG A 11 28.34 10.02 13.98
C ARG A 11 27.12 10.71 14.57
N GLY A 12 27.22 12.03 14.75
CA GLY A 12 26.06 12.89 14.88
C GLY A 12 25.26 12.85 13.58
N LEU A 13 24.12 12.16 13.58
CA LEU A 13 23.14 12.25 12.51
C LEU A 13 22.34 13.53 12.75
N ALA A 14 22.74 14.62 12.11
CA ALA A 14 21.95 15.84 12.04
C ALA A 14 20.73 15.55 11.14
N PHE A 15 19.62 15.12 11.75
CA PHE A 15 18.29 15.17 11.13
C PHE A 15 17.86 16.65 11.07
N LEU A 16 18.22 17.34 10.00
CA LEU A 16 17.52 18.56 9.60
C LEU A 16 16.18 18.14 8.97
N CYS A 17 15.19 17.86 9.82
CA CYS A 17 13.80 17.98 9.42
C CYS A 17 13.53 19.46 9.16
N PHE A 18 13.32 19.83 7.89
CA PHE A 18 12.59 21.05 7.56
C PHE A 18 11.13 20.85 7.99
N LEU A 19 10.85 21.07 9.26
CA LEU A 19 9.50 21.35 9.73
C LEU A 19 9.14 22.75 9.24
N VAL A 20 8.52 22.85 8.06
CA VAL A 20 7.67 24.00 7.75
C VAL A 20 6.42 23.83 8.63
N SER A 21 6.53 24.31 9.86
CA SER A 21 5.51 24.16 10.88
C SER A 21 4.36 25.14 10.62
N CYS A 22 3.29 24.70 9.97
CA CYS A 22 1.97 25.32 10.08
C CYS A 22 1.35 24.94 11.45
N ALA A 23 1.90 25.49 12.53
CA ALA A 23 1.27 25.41 13.85
C ALA A 23 0.25 26.54 13.99
N ALA A 24 -1.01 26.15 14.22
CA ALA A 24 -2.12 27.04 14.46
C ALA A 24 -1.93 27.84 15.76
N LEU A 25 -1.94 29.17 15.64
CA LEU A 25 -2.15 30.07 16.78
C LEU A 25 -3.61 29.96 17.21
N ALA A 26 -3.86 29.18 18.27
CA ALA A 26 -5.11 29.24 19.01
C ALA A 26 -5.12 30.52 19.87
N GLY A 27 -5.55 31.64 19.29
CA GLY A 27 -5.96 32.84 20.01
C GLY A 27 -7.47 32.77 20.27
N ALA A 28 -7.84 32.59 21.53
CA ALA A 28 -9.24 32.59 21.95
C ALA A 28 -9.85 34.00 21.83
N SER A 29 -10.87 34.15 21.00
CA SER A 29 -11.87 35.21 21.11
C SER A 29 -13.20 34.71 20.53
N GLN A 30 -14.21 34.56 21.39
CA GLN A 30 -15.57 34.14 21.05
C GLN A 30 -16.23 35.10 20.03
N PRO A 31 -17.14 34.60 19.18
CA PRO A 31 -18.27 35.38 18.73
C PRO A 31 -19.60 34.81 19.26
N SER A 32 -20.46 35.74 19.65
CA SER A 32 -21.83 35.59 20.12
C SER A 32 -22.73 34.88 19.11
N ARG A 33 -23.51 33.91 19.60
CA ARG A 33 -24.65 33.30 18.92
C ARG A 33 -25.81 34.30 18.82
N GLU A 34 -26.39 34.44 17.63
CA GLU A 34 -27.80 34.74 17.47
C GLU A 34 -28.48 33.53 16.80
N ASP A 35 -29.49 33.02 17.47
CA ASP A 35 -30.34 31.90 17.07
C ASP A 35 -31.31 32.33 15.96
N LEU A 36 -31.54 31.46 14.98
CA LEU A 36 -32.73 31.49 14.14
C LEU A 36 -33.33 30.09 14.08
N ASP A 37 -34.44 29.99 14.78
CA ASP A 37 -35.30 28.83 14.98
C ASP A 37 -36.09 28.52 13.70
N VAL A 38 -36.15 27.25 13.29
CA VAL A 38 -36.95 26.79 12.14
C VAL A 38 -38.07 25.89 12.67
N SER A 39 -39.30 26.40 12.62
CA SER A 39 -40.51 25.62 12.89
C SER A 39 -41.26 25.26 11.60
N ILE A 40 -41.76 24.03 11.60
CA ILE A 40 -42.47 23.32 10.54
C ILE A 40 -43.95 23.74 10.49
N GLY A 41 -44.54 23.85 9.29
CA GLY A 41 -46.00 23.89 9.13
C GLY A 41 -46.43 24.06 7.67
N GLY A 42 -47.15 23.07 7.11
CA GLY A 42 -47.44 22.96 5.68
C GLY A 42 -48.82 23.46 5.20
N SER A 43 -49.05 23.16 3.91
CA SER A 43 -50.30 23.14 3.13
C SER A 43 -50.95 24.45 2.70
N GLY A 44 -51.30 24.53 1.41
CA GLY A 44 -52.25 25.50 0.88
C GLY A 44 -52.12 25.78 -0.61
N GLY A 45 -52.71 24.93 -1.46
CA GLY A 45 -52.98 25.24 -2.87
C GLY A 45 -54.45 25.57 -3.09
N GLY A 46 -54.74 26.57 -3.94
CA GLY A 46 -56.04 26.73 -4.60
C GLY A 46 -56.63 28.15 -4.63
N GLY A 47 -56.64 28.77 -5.82
CA GLY A 47 -57.89 29.25 -6.45
C GLY A 47 -58.37 30.70 -6.24
N ILE A 48 -58.17 31.53 -7.28
CA ILE A 48 -59.08 32.50 -7.96
C ILE A 48 -59.85 33.55 -7.13
N GLY A 49 -59.67 34.83 -7.48
CA GLY A 49 -60.62 35.92 -7.19
C GLY A 49 -60.23 37.26 -7.85
N ILE A 50 -61.17 37.85 -8.61
CA ILE A 50 -61.06 39.05 -9.47
C ILE A 50 -61.16 40.36 -8.67
N GLY A 51 -60.49 41.43 -9.11
CA GLY A 51 -60.74 42.82 -8.66
C GLY A 51 -60.05 43.89 -9.52
N ILE A 52 -60.81 44.89 -9.96
CA ILE A 52 -60.52 45.90 -11.00
C ILE A 52 -60.04 47.24 -10.40
N GLY A 53 -59.19 47.96 -11.13
CA GLY A 53 -58.90 49.41 -10.99
C GLY A 53 -57.40 49.68 -11.14
N GLY A 54 -56.86 50.52 -12.01
CA GLY A 54 -57.37 51.71 -12.71
C GLY A 54 -56.47 52.89 -12.33
N GLY A 55 -55.71 53.45 -13.28
CA GLY A 55 -54.97 54.72 -13.09
C GLY A 55 -53.57 54.75 -13.69
N GLY A 56 -53.33 55.70 -14.61
CA GLY A 56 -52.11 55.80 -15.41
C GLY A 56 -50.97 56.62 -14.77
N GLY A 57 -49.86 56.74 -15.50
CA GLY A 57 -48.73 57.59 -15.07
C GLY A 57 -47.40 57.27 -15.76
N GLN A 58 -47.16 57.98 -16.87
CA GLN A 58 -45.89 58.47 -17.43
C GLN A 58 -44.54 57.81 -17.07
N GLY A 59 -43.79 57.48 -18.12
CA GLY A 59 -42.45 58.01 -18.41
C GLY A 59 -41.32 57.76 -17.40
N GLY A 60 -40.46 56.79 -17.70
CA GLY A 60 -39.18 56.63 -17.01
C GLY A 60 -38.20 55.81 -17.84
N SER A 61 -37.12 56.48 -18.25
CA SER A 61 -35.98 56.01 -19.03
C SER A 61 -35.51 54.57 -18.75
N SER A 62 -35.35 53.82 -19.83
CA SER A 62 -34.51 52.63 -19.92
C SER A 62 -33.07 52.94 -19.49
N SER A 63 -32.70 52.55 -18.27
CA SER A 63 -31.31 52.31 -17.91
C SER A 63 -31.12 50.81 -17.78
N SER A 64 -30.85 50.16 -18.90
CA SER A 64 -30.33 48.80 -18.89
C SER A 64 -28.89 48.86 -18.37
N SER A 65 -28.71 48.80 -17.06
CA SER A 65 -27.43 48.40 -16.48
C SER A 65 -27.09 47.02 -17.06
N PRO A 66 -25.93 46.83 -17.71
CA PRO A 66 -25.55 45.49 -18.15
C PRO A 66 -25.44 44.62 -16.90
N ALA A 67 -26.16 43.48 -16.92
CA ALA A 67 -26.02 42.45 -15.90
C ALA A 67 -24.52 42.14 -15.73
N PRO A 68 -24.03 42.00 -14.48
CA PRO A 68 -22.63 41.65 -14.26
C PRO A 68 -22.35 40.35 -15.02
N SER A 69 -21.37 40.42 -15.92
CA SER A 69 -20.87 39.26 -16.63
C SER A 69 -20.47 38.19 -15.60
N PRO A 70 -20.78 36.89 -15.82
CA PRO A 70 -20.29 35.87 -14.91
C PRO A 70 -18.76 35.95 -14.92
N SER A 71 -18.16 36.28 -13.77
CA SER A 71 -16.76 36.67 -13.62
C SER A 71 -15.79 35.49 -13.67
N GLY A 72 -16.11 34.44 -14.44
CA GLY A 72 -15.30 33.23 -14.55
C GLY A 72 -15.33 32.60 -15.94
N PRO A 73 -14.42 31.64 -16.20
CA PRO A 73 -14.38 30.89 -17.46
C PRO A 73 -15.71 30.20 -17.75
N ARG A 74 -16.14 30.25 -19.01
CA ARG A 74 -17.37 29.65 -19.52
C ARG A 74 -17.05 28.35 -20.27
N PRO A 75 -18.02 27.45 -20.51
CA PRO A 75 -17.78 26.20 -21.25
C PRO A 75 -17.07 26.39 -22.59
N CYS A 76 -17.39 27.46 -23.33
CA CYS A 76 -16.80 27.74 -24.64
C CYS A 76 -15.34 28.21 -24.60
N ASP A 77 -14.80 28.50 -23.41
CA ASP A 77 -13.40 28.90 -23.23
C ASP A 77 -12.47 27.67 -23.07
N PHE A 78 -13.04 26.46 -23.09
CA PHE A 78 -12.35 25.17 -23.00
C PHE A 78 -12.41 24.41 -24.33
N GLU A 79 -11.45 23.53 -24.56
CA GLU A 79 -11.40 22.69 -25.77
C GLU A 79 -12.64 21.78 -25.91
N ASN A 80 -13.18 21.30 -24.79
CA ASN A 80 -14.37 20.47 -24.75
C ASN A 80 -15.06 20.55 -23.39
N GLU A 81 -16.30 20.07 -23.33
CA GLU A 81 -17.14 20.06 -22.11
C GLU A 81 -16.55 19.20 -20.97
N ARG A 82 -15.77 18.14 -21.28
CA ARG A 82 -15.16 17.28 -20.25
C ARG A 82 -14.10 18.04 -19.46
N LEU A 83 -13.26 18.81 -20.14
CA LEU A 83 -12.25 19.67 -19.51
C LEU A 83 -12.90 20.81 -18.72
N TYR A 84 -14.01 21.38 -19.19
CA TYR A 84 -14.76 22.36 -18.40
C TYR A 84 -15.29 21.77 -17.09
N ARG A 85 -15.85 20.55 -17.11
CA ARG A 85 -16.31 19.86 -15.89
C ARG A 85 -15.16 19.53 -14.96
N ALA A 86 -14.04 19.02 -15.50
CA ALA A 86 -12.84 18.76 -14.73
C ALA A 86 -12.30 20.04 -14.07
N TYR A 87 -12.34 21.17 -14.78
CA TYR A 87 -11.98 22.47 -14.23
C TYR A 87 -12.80 22.82 -12.99
N LEU A 88 -14.13 22.67 -13.05
CA LEU A 88 -15.00 22.94 -11.90
C LEU A 88 -14.63 22.09 -10.68
N VAL A 89 -14.40 20.79 -10.90
CA VAL A 89 -13.97 19.83 -9.86
C VAL A 89 -12.63 20.23 -9.27
N ILE A 90 -11.65 20.58 -10.10
CA ILE A 90 -10.32 21.00 -9.65
C ILE A 90 -10.39 22.31 -8.87
N GLN A 91 -11.16 23.29 -9.32
CA GLN A 91 -11.30 24.56 -8.59
C GLN A 91 -12.02 24.37 -7.26
N GLN A 92 -12.99 23.45 -7.18
CA GLN A 92 -13.63 23.09 -5.92
C GLN A 92 -12.63 22.43 -4.96
N PHE A 93 -11.86 21.45 -5.43
CA PHE A 93 -10.83 20.80 -4.62
C PHE A 93 -9.73 21.78 -4.19
N ARG A 94 -9.31 22.69 -5.07
CA ARG A 94 -8.35 23.75 -4.75
C ARG A 94 -8.75 24.56 -3.53
N GLN A 95 -10.04 24.82 -3.33
CA GLN A 95 -10.55 25.56 -2.18
C GLN A 95 -10.47 24.77 -0.87
N THR A 96 -10.35 23.45 -0.93
CA THR A 96 -10.19 22.59 0.27
C THR A 96 -8.73 22.40 0.67
N VAL A 97 -7.78 22.77 -0.21
CA VAL A 97 -6.35 22.71 0.10
C VAL A 97 -5.99 23.80 1.12
N SER A 98 -5.73 23.36 2.34
CA SER A 98 -5.39 24.20 3.49
C SER A 98 -3.90 24.52 3.60
N CYS A 99 -3.04 23.69 3.01
CA CYS A 99 -1.59 23.92 2.96
C CYS A 99 -1.03 23.43 1.61
N ASP A 100 -0.18 24.24 1.00
CA ASP A 100 0.49 23.97 -0.27
C ASP A 100 1.92 24.54 -0.23
N PRO A 101 2.86 23.87 0.45
CA PRO A 101 4.22 24.39 0.68
C PRO A 101 5.03 24.60 -0.61
N MET A 102 4.65 23.92 -1.69
CA MET A 102 5.36 23.92 -2.97
C MET A 102 4.68 24.83 -4.01
N ASP A 103 3.65 25.59 -3.62
CA ASP A 103 2.85 26.47 -4.49
C ASP A 103 2.34 25.75 -5.76
N ILE A 104 1.97 24.47 -5.64
CA ILE A 104 1.49 23.66 -6.77
C ILE A 104 0.15 24.20 -7.29
N THR A 105 -0.77 24.49 -6.37
CA THR A 105 -2.13 24.95 -6.68
C THR A 105 -2.17 26.30 -7.37
N ARG A 106 -1.08 27.08 -7.31
CA ARG A 106 -0.92 28.32 -8.08
C ARG A 106 -0.98 28.07 -9.59
N SER A 107 -0.56 26.89 -10.04
CA SER A 107 -0.63 26.49 -11.44
C SER A 107 -2.06 26.16 -11.91
N TRP A 108 -3.00 25.93 -10.98
CA TRP A 108 -4.37 25.53 -11.27
C TRP A 108 -5.26 26.74 -11.58
N SER A 109 -4.88 27.51 -12.61
CA SER A 109 -5.61 28.70 -13.05
C SER A 109 -5.63 28.82 -14.57
N GLY A 110 -6.69 29.45 -15.12
CA GLY A 110 -6.91 29.51 -16.56
C GLY A 110 -7.58 28.24 -17.11
N THR A 111 -7.74 28.19 -18.44
CA THR A 111 -8.52 27.16 -19.14
C THR A 111 -7.69 26.02 -19.73
N ASP A 112 -6.36 26.18 -19.81
CA ASP A 112 -5.46 25.13 -20.30
C ASP A 112 -4.99 24.20 -19.17
N LEU A 113 -5.88 23.29 -18.78
CA LEU A 113 -5.62 22.31 -17.71
C LEU A 113 -4.44 21.39 -18.06
N CYS A 114 -4.41 20.90 -19.30
CA CYS A 114 -3.51 19.82 -19.70
C CYS A 114 -2.03 20.23 -19.75
N SER A 115 -1.74 21.50 -20.05
CA SER A 115 -0.36 21.97 -20.16
C SER A 115 0.08 22.80 -18.95
N SER A 116 -0.87 23.45 -18.27
CA SER A 116 -0.54 24.41 -17.20
C SER A 116 -0.68 23.84 -15.79
N TYR A 117 -1.60 22.90 -15.56
CA TYR A 117 -1.91 22.45 -14.21
C TYR A 117 -0.93 21.35 -13.79
N LYS A 118 -0.05 21.66 -12.84
CA LYS A 118 0.90 20.67 -12.30
C LYS A 118 0.15 19.53 -11.62
N GLY A 119 0.55 18.30 -11.96
CA GLY A 119 -0.02 17.06 -11.43
C GLY A 119 -1.30 16.58 -12.13
N PHE A 120 -1.74 17.25 -13.19
CA PHE A 120 -2.88 16.83 -13.99
C PHE A 120 -2.44 16.47 -15.40
N PHE A 121 -2.82 15.28 -15.87
CA PHE A 121 -2.40 14.77 -17.17
C PHE A 121 -3.63 14.36 -17.98
N CYS A 122 -3.69 14.88 -19.21
CA CYS A 122 -4.80 14.62 -20.10
C CYS A 122 -4.52 13.48 -21.08
N GLU A 123 -5.52 12.65 -21.31
CA GLU A 123 -5.51 11.63 -22.36
C GLU A 123 -6.92 11.43 -22.91
N ARG A 124 -7.04 10.72 -24.04
CA ARG A 124 -8.32 10.31 -24.62
C ARG A 124 -8.77 8.96 -24.04
N PRO A 125 -9.93 8.90 -23.37
CA PRO A 125 -10.48 7.62 -22.94
C PRO A 125 -10.77 6.71 -24.13
N PRO A 126 -10.75 5.37 -23.93
CA PRO A 126 -11.10 4.41 -24.97
C PRO A 126 -12.47 4.73 -25.61
N ASN A 127 -12.50 4.76 -26.94
CA ASN A 127 -13.69 5.07 -27.75
C ASN A 127 -14.26 6.50 -27.57
N VAL A 128 -13.47 7.44 -27.06
CA VAL A 128 -13.84 8.85 -26.92
C VAL A 128 -12.84 9.73 -27.68
N THR A 129 -13.33 10.70 -28.44
CA THR A 129 -12.49 11.63 -29.22
C THR A 129 -11.90 12.74 -28.37
N ASP A 130 -12.69 13.22 -27.41
CA ASP A 130 -12.36 14.34 -26.55
C ASP A 130 -11.41 13.89 -25.45
N ARG A 131 -10.29 14.60 -25.30
CA ARG A 131 -9.38 14.39 -24.16
C ARG A 131 -9.98 14.98 -22.89
N THR A 132 -9.59 14.40 -21.77
CA THR A 132 -10.03 14.76 -20.42
C THR A 132 -8.88 14.52 -19.44
N ILE A 133 -9.06 14.86 -18.16
CA ILE A 133 -8.11 14.46 -17.11
C ILE A 133 -8.19 12.94 -16.93
N ALA A 134 -7.15 12.25 -17.39
CA ALA A 134 -7.05 10.79 -17.30
C ALA A 134 -6.14 10.35 -16.15
N SER A 135 -5.27 11.23 -15.68
CA SER A 135 -4.30 10.94 -14.62
C SER A 135 -4.14 12.15 -13.72
N VAL A 136 -4.04 11.88 -12.42
CA VAL A 136 -3.67 12.86 -11.40
C VAL A 136 -2.50 12.28 -10.61
N ASP A 137 -1.38 12.98 -10.61
CA ASP A 137 -0.17 12.63 -9.87
C ASP A 137 0.27 13.82 -8.99
N PHE A 138 0.04 13.65 -7.70
CA PHE A 138 0.37 14.57 -6.63
C PHE A 138 1.53 14.06 -5.77
N ASN A 139 2.28 13.06 -6.22
CA ASN A 139 3.34 12.46 -5.43
C ASN A 139 4.35 13.51 -4.94
N GLY A 140 4.57 13.56 -3.63
CA GLY A 140 5.55 14.42 -2.98
C GLY A 140 5.20 15.91 -2.98
N TYR A 141 3.97 16.31 -3.32
CA TYR A 141 3.57 17.73 -3.31
C TYR A 141 3.31 18.30 -1.91
N MET A 142 3.23 17.44 -0.87
CA MET A 142 2.99 17.85 0.52
C MET A 142 1.71 18.70 0.69
N LEU A 143 0.70 18.46 -0.14
CA LEU A 143 -0.59 19.15 -0.06
C LEU A 143 -1.36 18.67 1.17
N ARG A 144 -2.03 19.60 1.86
CA ARG A 144 -2.95 19.28 2.96
C ARG A 144 -4.39 19.60 2.60
N SER A 145 -5.24 18.58 2.59
CA SER A 145 -6.70 18.73 2.55
C SER A 145 -7.32 17.71 3.50
N ASP A 146 -8.40 18.07 4.18
CA ASP A 146 -9.03 17.18 5.15
C ASP A 146 -9.91 16.09 4.50
N SER A 147 -10.14 16.17 3.19
CA SER A 147 -10.93 15.17 2.45
C SER A 147 -10.59 15.14 0.96
N LEU A 148 -10.60 13.94 0.38
CA LEU A 148 -10.57 13.71 -1.07
C LEU A 148 -11.97 13.50 -1.68
N GLN A 149 -13.02 13.58 -0.86
CA GLN A 149 -14.40 13.45 -1.32
C GLN A 149 -14.79 14.60 -2.25
N SER A 150 -15.61 14.29 -3.27
CA SER A 150 -16.04 15.23 -4.29
C SER A 150 -14.89 15.77 -5.16
N PHE A 151 -13.76 15.08 -5.15
CA PHE A 151 -12.63 15.34 -6.05
C PHE A 151 -12.39 14.14 -6.94
N VAL A 152 -11.80 13.07 -6.39
CA VAL A 152 -11.40 11.88 -7.18
C VAL A 152 -12.63 11.17 -7.76
N ASP A 153 -13.68 11.01 -6.96
CA ASP A 153 -14.97 10.44 -7.35
C ASP A 153 -15.76 11.32 -8.33
N SER A 154 -15.37 12.58 -8.49
CA SER A 154 -16.01 13.54 -9.42
C SER A 154 -15.28 13.67 -10.76
N LEU A 155 -14.24 12.88 -11.00
CA LEU A 155 -13.52 12.77 -12.28
C LEU A 155 -13.82 11.41 -12.94
N PRO A 156 -14.93 11.27 -13.69
CA PRO A 156 -15.44 9.97 -14.15
C PRO A 156 -14.53 9.25 -15.15
N ASP A 157 -13.63 10.00 -15.79
CA ASP A 157 -12.71 9.46 -16.80
C ASP A 157 -11.32 9.13 -16.22
N LEU A 158 -11.12 9.29 -14.91
CA LEU A 158 -9.84 9.10 -14.25
C LEU A 158 -9.41 7.63 -14.30
N ALA A 159 -8.18 7.40 -14.74
CA ALA A 159 -7.60 6.07 -14.88
C ALA A 159 -6.57 5.74 -13.78
N LEU A 160 -5.88 6.75 -13.28
CA LEU A 160 -4.94 6.61 -12.17
C LEU A 160 -4.94 7.82 -11.26
N PHE A 161 -4.76 7.58 -9.96
CA PHE A 161 -4.59 8.61 -8.95
C PHE A 161 -3.40 8.25 -8.06
N HIS A 162 -2.36 9.07 -8.13
CA HIS A 162 -1.18 8.95 -7.29
C HIS A 162 -1.06 10.15 -6.36
N ALA A 163 -0.96 9.89 -5.07
CA ALA A 163 -0.98 10.90 -4.02
C ALA A 163 0.00 10.58 -2.88
N ASN A 164 1.07 9.82 -3.15
CA ASN A 164 2.12 9.50 -2.19
C ASN A 164 2.66 10.76 -1.51
N SER A 165 2.94 10.70 -0.21
CA SER A 165 3.62 11.76 0.54
C SER A 165 2.88 13.10 0.48
N ASN A 166 1.60 13.07 0.84
CA ASN A 166 0.77 14.24 1.08
C ASN A 166 0.17 14.19 2.50
N ASP A 167 -0.63 15.19 2.84
CA ASP A 167 -1.34 15.28 4.12
C ASP A 167 -2.87 15.24 3.91
N PHE A 168 -3.31 14.33 3.03
CA PHE A 168 -4.74 14.13 2.75
C PHE A 168 -5.41 13.32 3.85
N GLY A 169 -6.47 13.88 4.42
CA GLY A 169 -7.29 13.29 5.48
C GLY A 169 -8.60 12.68 4.99
N GLY A 170 -9.39 12.21 5.95
CA GLY A 170 -10.75 11.73 5.70
C GLY A 170 -10.81 10.28 5.22
N ALA A 171 -11.95 9.93 4.61
CA ALA A 171 -12.19 8.61 4.05
C ALA A 171 -11.72 8.55 2.58
N VAL A 172 -11.41 7.34 2.11
CA VAL A 172 -11.21 7.10 0.68
C VAL A 172 -12.54 7.33 -0.04
N PRO A 173 -12.57 8.17 -1.09
CA PRO A 173 -13.81 8.46 -1.81
C PRO A 173 -14.36 7.21 -2.52
N ALA A 174 -15.63 7.25 -2.94
CA ALA A 174 -16.29 6.14 -3.60
C ALA A 174 -15.76 5.95 -5.04
N LEU A 175 -14.76 5.09 -5.21
CA LEU A 175 -14.07 4.87 -6.50
C LEU A 175 -14.78 3.84 -7.40
N GLY A 176 -15.73 3.06 -6.89
CA GLY A 176 -16.35 1.94 -7.62
C GLY A 176 -17.09 2.32 -8.92
N GLY A 177 -17.41 3.61 -9.11
CA GLY A 177 -18.02 4.13 -10.34
C GLY A 177 -17.04 4.52 -11.46
N LEU A 178 -15.73 4.51 -11.18
CA LEU A 178 -14.71 4.97 -12.13
C LEU A 178 -14.30 3.84 -13.09
N GLN A 179 -14.96 3.78 -14.25
CA GLN A 179 -14.86 2.67 -15.19
C GLN A 179 -13.45 2.43 -15.78
N TYR A 180 -12.63 3.48 -15.89
CA TYR A 180 -11.27 3.40 -16.43
C TYR A 180 -10.21 3.25 -15.35
N PHE A 181 -10.57 3.28 -14.08
CA PHE A 181 -9.63 3.36 -12.98
C PHE A 181 -8.91 2.03 -12.74
N TYR A 182 -7.57 2.06 -12.78
CA TYR A 182 -6.74 0.87 -12.62
C TYR A 182 -5.53 1.01 -11.69
N GLU A 183 -5.05 2.23 -11.37
CA GLU A 183 -3.99 2.43 -10.36
C GLU A 183 -4.42 3.40 -9.26
N LEU A 184 -4.39 2.92 -8.02
CA LEU A 184 -4.59 3.73 -6.82
C LEU A 184 -3.30 3.77 -6.01
N ASP A 185 -2.76 4.96 -5.79
CA ASP A 185 -1.71 5.20 -4.81
C ASP A 185 -2.12 6.32 -3.85
N LEU A 186 -2.48 5.93 -2.63
CA LEU A 186 -2.84 6.80 -1.51
C LEU A 186 -1.83 6.69 -0.36
N SER A 187 -0.63 6.21 -0.67
CA SER A 187 0.41 5.93 0.32
C SER A 187 0.84 7.18 1.09
N ASN A 188 1.28 7.00 2.35
CA ASN A 188 1.88 8.06 3.16
C ASN A 188 1.01 9.33 3.23
N ASN A 189 -0.17 9.18 3.84
CA ASN A 189 -1.17 10.23 4.03
C ASN A 189 -1.78 10.16 5.45
N ARG A 190 -2.78 11.01 5.72
CA ARG A 190 -3.60 11.00 6.94
C ARG A 190 -4.98 10.37 6.71
N LEU A 191 -5.12 9.48 5.74
CA LEU A 191 -6.40 8.79 5.52
C LEU A 191 -6.68 7.87 6.71
N ALA A 192 -7.96 7.75 7.06
CA ALA A 192 -8.40 7.04 8.27
C ALA A 192 -7.92 7.73 9.59
N PRO A 193 -8.51 7.46 10.76
CA PRO A 193 -8.96 6.15 11.23
C PRO A 193 -10.29 5.69 10.65
N ALA A 194 -10.29 4.57 9.92
CA ALA A 194 -11.45 3.89 9.35
C ALA A 194 -11.08 2.43 8.99
N PRO A 195 -12.06 1.53 8.80
CA PRO A 195 -11.82 0.21 8.21
C PRO A 195 -11.34 0.27 6.76
N PHE A 196 -11.00 -0.89 6.18
CA PHE A 196 -10.73 -1.00 4.74
C PHE A 196 -11.87 -0.37 3.91
N PRO A 197 -11.57 0.48 2.91
CA PRO A 197 -12.59 1.16 2.11
C PRO A 197 -13.28 0.18 1.16
N ALA A 198 -14.47 -0.30 1.53
CA ALA A 198 -15.18 -1.36 0.80
C ALA A 198 -15.47 -1.00 -0.68
N ASP A 199 -15.66 0.28 -1.01
CA ASP A 199 -15.90 0.73 -2.39
C ASP A 199 -14.71 0.48 -3.32
N VAL A 200 -13.48 0.39 -2.79
CA VAL A 200 -12.29 0.01 -3.57
C VAL A 200 -12.46 -1.40 -4.16
N LEU A 201 -13.24 -2.28 -3.53
CA LEU A 201 -13.55 -3.62 -4.07
C LEU A 201 -14.39 -3.57 -5.36
N GLY A 202 -14.94 -2.41 -5.72
CA GLY A 202 -15.62 -2.16 -7.00
C GLY A 202 -14.67 -1.99 -8.18
N LEU A 203 -13.38 -1.74 -7.94
CA LEU A 203 -12.37 -1.46 -8.98
C LEU A 203 -11.90 -2.74 -9.69
N THR A 204 -12.77 -3.38 -10.46
CA THR A 204 -12.48 -4.67 -11.11
C THR A 204 -11.36 -4.62 -12.16
N ASN A 205 -10.98 -3.43 -12.61
CA ASN A 205 -9.84 -3.21 -13.51
C ASN A 205 -8.52 -2.92 -12.79
N ALA A 206 -8.51 -2.83 -11.46
CA ALA A 206 -7.32 -2.49 -10.69
C ALA A 206 -6.13 -3.43 -10.96
N THR A 207 -4.98 -2.84 -11.25
CA THR A 207 -3.68 -3.50 -11.38
C THR A 207 -2.76 -3.14 -10.21
N PHE A 208 -2.97 -1.98 -9.58
CA PHE A 208 -2.16 -1.48 -8.48
C PHE A 208 -3.04 -0.83 -7.41
N ILE A 209 -2.90 -1.28 -6.16
CA ILE A 209 -3.54 -0.67 -4.99
C ILE A 209 -2.51 -0.48 -3.90
N ASP A 210 -2.26 0.78 -3.55
CA ASP A 210 -1.38 1.16 -2.46
C ASP A 210 -2.08 2.12 -1.48
N ILE A 211 -2.25 1.64 -0.24
CA ILE A 211 -2.82 2.40 0.89
C ILE A 211 -1.90 2.35 2.12
N ARG A 212 -0.62 2.02 1.91
CA ARG A 212 0.41 1.95 2.95
C ARG A 212 0.55 3.26 3.74
N PHE A 213 1.11 3.21 4.94
CA PHE A 213 1.39 4.40 5.75
C PHE A 213 0.17 5.32 5.93
N ASN A 214 -0.92 4.73 6.41
CA ASN A 214 -2.15 5.42 6.79
C ASN A 214 -2.62 4.88 8.16
N SER A 215 -3.86 5.18 8.55
CA SER A 215 -4.43 4.72 9.84
C SER A 215 -5.58 3.73 9.68
N PHE A 216 -5.61 2.92 8.61
CA PHE A 216 -6.68 1.94 8.41
C PHE A 216 -6.65 0.83 9.49
N TYR A 217 -7.80 0.44 10.02
CA TYR A 217 -7.90 -0.56 11.09
C TYR A 217 -8.94 -1.65 10.81
N GLY A 218 -9.09 -2.60 11.73
CA GLY A 218 -10.06 -3.68 11.61
C GLY A 218 -9.58 -4.80 10.68
N GLU A 219 -10.48 -5.69 10.27
CA GLU A 219 -10.11 -6.83 9.44
C GLU A 219 -9.93 -6.46 7.98
N LEU A 220 -8.96 -7.10 7.33
CA LEU A 220 -8.78 -7.01 5.88
C LEU A 220 -9.84 -7.90 5.21
N PRO A 221 -10.76 -7.36 4.39
CA PRO A 221 -11.85 -8.15 3.86
C PRO A 221 -11.36 -9.15 2.81
N ALA A 222 -11.95 -10.35 2.80
CA ALA A 222 -11.66 -11.41 1.82
C ALA A 222 -11.81 -10.95 0.36
N GLY A 223 -12.66 -9.94 0.11
CA GLY A 223 -12.84 -9.32 -1.20
C GLY A 223 -11.54 -8.81 -1.84
N VAL A 224 -10.56 -8.39 -1.02
CA VAL A 224 -9.24 -7.93 -1.50
C VAL A 224 -8.55 -8.98 -2.36
N PHE A 225 -8.78 -10.27 -2.09
CA PHE A 225 -8.11 -11.36 -2.79
C PHE A 225 -8.93 -12.02 -3.90
N CYS A 226 -10.18 -11.59 -4.14
CA CYS A 226 -11.04 -12.21 -5.18
C CYS A 226 -11.76 -11.22 -6.09
N ARG A 227 -11.70 -9.91 -5.82
CA ARG A 227 -12.41 -8.89 -6.61
C ARG A 227 -11.56 -8.24 -7.71
N PHE A 228 -10.25 -8.46 -7.70
CA PHE A 228 -9.32 -7.81 -8.62
C PHE A 228 -8.64 -8.84 -9.55
N PRO A 229 -9.26 -9.21 -10.68
CA PRO A 229 -8.74 -10.25 -11.58
C PRO A 229 -7.44 -9.87 -12.32
N ARG A 230 -7.03 -8.59 -12.29
CA ARG A 230 -5.84 -8.08 -12.98
C ARG A 230 -4.79 -7.49 -12.04
N ILE A 231 -4.98 -7.64 -10.72
CA ILE A 231 -4.11 -7.01 -9.73
C ILE A 231 -2.70 -7.61 -9.79
N GLN A 232 -1.70 -6.74 -9.77
CA GLN A 232 -0.29 -7.09 -9.76
C GLN A 232 0.35 -6.75 -8.41
N ALA A 233 -0.06 -5.66 -7.77
CA ALA A 233 0.47 -5.25 -6.48
C ALA A 233 -0.62 -4.77 -5.51
N ILE A 234 -0.51 -5.23 -4.26
CA ILE A 234 -1.35 -4.82 -3.14
C ILE A 234 -0.42 -4.45 -1.98
N PHE A 235 -0.45 -3.19 -1.58
CA PHE A 235 0.32 -2.66 -0.45
C PHE A 235 -0.62 -2.07 0.59
N VAL A 236 -0.67 -2.73 1.76
CA VAL A 236 -1.47 -2.31 2.92
C VAL A 236 -0.63 -2.19 4.19
N ASN A 237 0.69 -2.27 4.06
CA ASN A 237 1.62 -2.24 5.19
C ASN A 237 1.62 -0.89 5.92
N ASN A 238 2.11 -0.89 7.16
CA ASN A 238 2.17 0.31 8.00
C ASN A 238 0.79 0.95 8.21
N ASN A 239 -0.16 0.11 8.59
CA ASN A 239 -1.51 0.48 9.00
C ASN A 239 -1.79 -0.17 10.37
N GLN A 240 -3.06 -0.23 10.77
CA GLN A 240 -3.53 -0.84 12.00
C GLN A 240 -4.49 -2.01 11.75
N PHE A 241 -4.39 -2.68 10.59
CA PHE A 241 -5.20 -3.86 10.27
C PHE A 241 -4.96 -4.96 11.30
N SER A 242 -6.02 -5.67 11.67
CA SER A 242 -6.04 -6.66 12.74
C SER A 242 -6.87 -7.89 12.33
N GLY A 243 -6.93 -8.90 13.19
CA GLY A 243 -7.64 -10.14 12.90
C GLY A 243 -6.82 -11.09 12.04
N SER A 244 -7.43 -12.19 11.61
CA SER A 244 -6.75 -13.21 10.81
C SER A 244 -6.62 -12.81 9.34
N LEU A 245 -5.57 -13.30 8.68
CA LEU A 245 -5.47 -13.21 7.23
C LEU A 245 -6.62 -14.00 6.58
N PRO A 246 -7.31 -13.47 5.54
CA PRO A 246 -8.37 -14.19 4.86
C PRO A 246 -7.89 -15.51 4.26
N ASP A 247 -8.66 -16.58 4.46
CA ASP A 247 -8.38 -17.92 3.94
C ASP A 247 -8.27 -17.98 2.41
N ASN A 248 -8.73 -16.95 1.71
CA ASN A 248 -8.66 -16.84 0.26
C ASN A 248 -7.48 -15.97 -0.25
N ILE A 249 -6.48 -15.67 0.59
CA ILE A 249 -5.26 -14.92 0.19
C ILE A 249 -4.64 -15.43 -1.12
N GLY A 250 -4.73 -16.74 -1.35
CA GLY A 250 -4.30 -17.46 -2.55
C GLY A 250 -5.06 -17.19 -3.86
N GLN A 251 -6.22 -16.54 -3.82
CA GLN A 251 -7.10 -16.42 -5.01
C GLN A 251 -6.73 -15.27 -5.95
N SER A 252 -5.98 -14.29 -5.45
CA SER A 252 -5.58 -13.12 -6.21
C SER A 252 -4.38 -13.45 -7.10
N PRO A 253 -4.30 -13.01 -8.37
CA PRO A 253 -3.13 -13.24 -9.22
C PRO A 253 -1.92 -12.33 -8.88
N VAL A 254 -1.87 -11.78 -7.66
CA VAL A 254 -0.89 -10.77 -7.24
C VAL A 254 0.56 -11.26 -7.37
N ASN A 255 1.44 -10.34 -7.78
CA ASN A 255 2.89 -10.50 -7.87
C ASN A 255 3.58 -9.96 -6.61
N TYR A 256 3.11 -8.81 -6.09
CA TYR A 256 3.71 -8.09 -4.96
C TYR A 256 2.67 -7.87 -3.86
N LEU A 257 2.86 -8.50 -2.70
CA LEU A 257 1.94 -8.40 -1.58
C LEU A 257 2.66 -7.93 -0.31
N SER A 258 2.32 -6.75 0.20
CA SER A 258 2.85 -6.25 1.47
C SER A 258 1.76 -6.08 2.52
N LEU A 259 1.82 -6.91 3.56
CA LEU A 259 0.96 -6.93 4.74
C LEU A 259 1.73 -6.50 6.01
N ALA A 260 2.99 -6.10 5.84
CA ALA A 260 3.93 -5.81 6.92
C ALA A 260 3.46 -4.70 7.87
N ASN A 261 4.03 -4.65 9.09
CA ASN A 261 3.81 -3.56 10.04
C ASN A 261 2.31 -3.29 10.31
N ASN A 262 1.58 -4.34 10.67
CA ASN A 262 0.17 -4.30 11.05
C ASN A 262 -0.02 -5.07 12.37
N ARG A 263 -1.27 -5.43 12.70
CA ARG A 263 -1.63 -6.22 13.89
C ARG A 263 -2.32 -7.53 13.50
N PHE A 264 -1.99 -8.10 12.34
CA PHE A 264 -2.56 -9.38 11.90
C PHE A 264 -2.20 -10.49 12.89
N THR A 265 -3.15 -11.39 13.14
CA THR A 265 -3.03 -12.53 14.06
C THR A 265 -3.37 -13.84 13.34
N GLY A 266 -3.27 -14.98 14.04
CA GLY A 266 -3.63 -16.28 13.46
C GLY A 266 -2.59 -16.79 12.46
N GLU A 267 -2.93 -17.86 11.76
CA GLU A 267 -1.99 -18.57 10.89
C GLU A 267 -1.81 -17.91 9.53
N ILE A 268 -0.69 -18.19 8.86
CA ILE A 268 -0.55 -17.93 7.42
C ILE A 268 -1.46 -18.94 6.69
N PRO A 269 -2.47 -18.49 5.92
CA PRO A 269 -3.41 -19.42 5.29
C PRO A 269 -2.73 -20.30 4.26
N ARG A 270 -3.01 -21.61 4.30
CA ARG A 270 -2.46 -22.60 3.36
C ARG A 270 -2.81 -22.31 1.90
N SER A 271 -3.87 -21.54 1.66
CA SER A 271 -4.25 -21.16 0.30
C SER A 271 -3.18 -20.33 -0.41
N ILE A 272 -2.20 -19.75 0.29
CA ILE A 272 -1.06 -19.04 -0.30
C ILE A 272 -0.33 -19.87 -1.38
N ALA A 273 -0.34 -21.21 -1.28
CA ALA A 273 0.21 -22.09 -2.32
C ALA A 273 -0.44 -21.91 -3.70
N ARG A 274 -1.67 -21.40 -3.77
CA ARG A 274 -2.34 -21.11 -5.06
C ARG A 274 -1.63 -20.00 -5.84
N ASN A 275 -0.82 -19.18 -5.16
CA ASN A 275 0.01 -18.17 -5.79
C ASN A 275 1.39 -18.66 -6.26
N ALA A 276 1.65 -19.98 -6.25
CA ALA A 276 2.92 -20.55 -6.69
C ALA A 276 3.41 -20.04 -8.06
N GLY A 277 2.48 -19.79 -8.98
CA GLY A 277 2.75 -19.34 -10.35
C GLY A 277 2.76 -17.82 -10.56
N THR A 278 2.45 -17.00 -9.54
CA THR A 278 2.29 -15.54 -9.68
C THR A 278 3.14 -14.73 -8.69
N LEU A 279 3.22 -15.15 -7.43
CA LEU A 279 3.80 -14.33 -6.37
C LEU A 279 5.33 -14.26 -6.49
N LEU A 280 5.83 -13.03 -6.59
CA LEU A 280 7.25 -12.71 -6.65
C LEU A 280 7.75 -12.27 -5.28
N GLU A 281 6.98 -11.43 -4.59
CA GLU A 281 7.40 -10.89 -3.31
C GLU A 281 6.24 -10.84 -2.32
N VAL A 282 6.48 -11.33 -1.10
CA VAL A 282 5.50 -11.31 -0.02
C VAL A 282 6.12 -10.92 1.31
N LEU A 283 5.54 -9.88 1.94
CA LEU A 283 5.99 -9.33 3.21
C LEU A 283 4.90 -9.46 4.27
N PHE A 284 5.14 -10.31 5.26
CA PHE A 284 4.34 -10.53 6.46
C PHE A 284 4.96 -9.91 7.72
N LEU A 285 6.14 -9.31 7.61
CA LEU A 285 6.95 -8.93 8.77
C LEU A 285 6.25 -7.98 9.76
N ASN A 286 6.65 -8.05 11.02
CA ASN A 286 6.18 -7.17 12.09
C ASN A 286 4.64 -7.18 12.21
N ASN A 287 4.13 -8.36 12.53
CA ASN A 287 2.72 -8.62 12.83
C ASN A 287 2.65 -9.49 14.11
N SER A 288 1.49 -10.06 14.40
CA SER A 288 1.29 -11.07 15.46
C SER A 288 0.83 -12.42 14.89
N LEU A 289 1.24 -12.75 13.66
CA LEU A 289 0.92 -14.03 13.03
C LEU A 289 1.50 -15.17 13.87
N SER A 290 0.75 -16.24 14.05
CA SER A 290 1.04 -17.35 14.96
C SER A 290 0.75 -18.69 14.29
N GLY A 291 0.86 -19.78 15.06
CA GLY A 291 0.68 -21.13 14.53
C GLY A 291 1.89 -21.63 13.77
N CYS A 292 1.74 -22.77 13.10
CA CYS A 292 2.84 -23.45 12.44
C CYS A 292 3.24 -22.77 11.13
N LEU A 293 4.54 -22.68 10.84
CA LEU A 293 5.02 -22.27 9.52
C LEU A 293 4.53 -23.28 8.46
N PRO A 294 3.62 -22.89 7.54
CA PRO A 294 2.99 -23.86 6.65
C PRO A 294 3.94 -24.32 5.55
N TYR A 295 3.87 -25.61 5.23
CA TYR A 295 4.61 -26.23 4.14
C TYR A 295 4.31 -25.56 2.78
N GLU A 296 3.11 -25.02 2.63
CA GLU A 296 2.59 -24.35 1.44
C GLU A 296 3.38 -23.10 1.04
N VAL A 297 4.05 -22.43 1.98
CA VAL A 297 4.95 -21.31 1.66
C VAL A 297 6.13 -21.78 0.81
N GLY A 298 6.62 -22.99 1.04
CA GLY A 298 7.69 -23.58 0.22
C GLY A 298 7.29 -23.87 -1.23
N LEU A 299 6.00 -23.79 -1.57
CA LEU A 299 5.50 -23.98 -2.93
C LEU A 299 5.53 -22.71 -3.79
N LEU A 300 5.96 -21.57 -3.24
CA LEU A 300 6.06 -20.30 -3.96
C LEU A 300 7.29 -20.28 -4.88
N GLU A 301 7.29 -21.09 -5.93
CA GLU A 301 8.45 -21.34 -6.79
C GLU A 301 8.97 -20.10 -7.52
N LYS A 302 8.10 -19.09 -7.74
CA LYS A 302 8.47 -17.81 -8.35
C LYS A 302 8.96 -16.76 -7.36
N ALA A 303 8.79 -16.97 -6.06
CA ALA A 303 9.11 -15.96 -5.06
C ALA A 303 10.61 -15.67 -5.01
N THR A 304 10.97 -14.40 -5.11
CA THR A 304 12.31 -13.85 -4.92
C THR A 304 12.48 -13.29 -3.51
N VAL A 305 11.40 -12.81 -2.89
CA VAL A 305 11.41 -12.26 -1.54
C VAL A 305 10.28 -12.86 -0.71
N ILE A 306 10.65 -13.42 0.45
CA ILE A 306 9.71 -13.82 1.49
C ILE A 306 10.23 -13.27 2.82
N ASP A 307 9.48 -12.35 3.43
CA ASP A 307 9.79 -11.85 4.77
C ASP A 307 8.62 -12.12 5.72
N ALA A 308 8.84 -12.99 6.71
CA ALA A 308 7.90 -13.25 7.80
C ALA A 308 8.53 -12.97 9.18
N GLY A 309 9.54 -12.10 9.22
CA GLY A 309 10.25 -11.73 10.45
C GLY A 309 9.35 -11.03 11.47
N THR A 310 9.75 -11.07 12.74
CA THR A 310 9.05 -10.36 13.83
C THR A 310 7.57 -10.75 13.92
N ASN A 311 7.32 -12.03 14.16
CA ASN A 311 6.00 -12.61 14.33
C ASN A 311 6.03 -13.62 15.50
N ARG A 312 4.98 -14.45 15.64
CA ARG A 312 4.86 -15.53 16.63
C ARG A 312 4.74 -16.90 15.95
N LEU A 313 5.29 -17.03 14.75
CA LEU A 313 5.29 -18.29 14.01
C LEU A 313 6.12 -19.33 14.75
N THR A 314 5.65 -20.57 14.79
CA THR A 314 6.33 -21.67 15.47
C THR A 314 6.39 -22.91 14.60
N GLY A 315 7.01 -23.98 15.11
CA GLY A 315 7.28 -25.19 14.35
C GLY A 315 8.70 -25.27 13.81
N THR A 316 8.96 -26.34 13.08
CA THR A 316 10.20 -26.55 12.30
C THR A 316 10.08 -25.87 10.94
N ILE A 317 11.21 -25.63 10.27
CA ILE A 317 11.19 -25.20 8.87
C ILE A 317 10.81 -26.42 8.00
N PRO A 318 9.67 -26.40 7.26
CA PRO A 318 9.28 -27.52 6.41
C PRO A 318 10.29 -27.78 5.28
N ALA A 319 10.51 -29.05 4.93
CA ALA A 319 11.46 -29.43 3.89
C ALA A 319 11.08 -28.88 2.49
N SER A 320 9.82 -28.50 2.28
CA SER A 320 9.39 -27.82 1.05
C SER A 320 10.06 -26.49 0.79
N PHE A 321 10.64 -25.84 1.80
CA PHE A 321 11.35 -24.59 1.57
C PHE A 321 12.55 -24.78 0.64
N ALA A 322 13.07 -26.00 0.49
CA ALA A 322 14.06 -26.34 -0.53
C ALA A 322 13.57 -26.12 -1.98
N CYS A 323 12.27 -25.89 -2.19
CA CYS A 323 11.65 -25.65 -3.48
C CYS A 323 11.58 -24.18 -3.88
N LEU A 324 11.99 -23.25 -3.00
CA LEU A 324 12.05 -21.81 -3.25
C LEU A 324 13.23 -21.44 -4.16
N ARG A 325 13.28 -21.98 -5.38
CA ARG A 325 14.47 -21.95 -6.25
C ARG A 325 14.87 -20.55 -6.71
N LYS A 326 13.93 -19.61 -6.78
CA LYS A 326 14.17 -18.21 -7.18
C LYS A 326 14.41 -17.27 -5.99
N VAL A 327 14.33 -17.76 -4.75
CA VAL A 327 14.41 -16.88 -3.59
C VAL A 327 15.80 -16.26 -3.48
N GLU A 328 15.81 -14.95 -3.31
CA GLU A 328 17.00 -14.14 -3.06
C GLU A 328 17.04 -13.67 -1.61
N GLN A 329 15.89 -13.38 -1.01
CA GLN A 329 15.79 -12.93 0.38
C GLN A 329 14.73 -13.75 1.11
N LEU A 330 15.16 -14.48 2.13
CA LEU A 330 14.28 -15.21 3.03
C LEU A 330 14.57 -14.76 4.46
N ASN A 331 13.60 -14.08 5.07
CA ASN A 331 13.70 -13.60 6.43
C ASN A 331 12.62 -14.27 7.30
N LEU A 332 13.06 -15.05 8.29
CA LEU A 332 12.22 -15.69 9.30
C LEU A 332 12.66 -15.28 10.71
N ALA A 333 13.37 -14.16 10.83
CA ALA A 333 13.93 -13.69 12.09
C ALA A 333 12.86 -13.42 13.16
N ASP A 334 13.25 -13.43 14.42
CA ASP A 334 12.41 -12.98 15.55
C ASP A 334 11.03 -13.66 15.57
N ASN A 335 11.05 -14.99 15.59
CA ASN A 335 9.89 -15.86 15.69
C ASN A 335 10.10 -16.92 16.79
N LEU A 336 9.21 -17.91 16.86
CA LEU A 336 9.25 -19.03 17.79
C LEU A 336 9.57 -20.35 17.06
N LEU A 337 10.33 -20.29 15.97
CA LEU A 337 10.73 -21.47 15.19
C LEU A 337 11.81 -22.27 15.94
N TYR A 338 11.81 -23.58 15.76
CA TYR A 338 12.71 -24.48 16.50
C TYR A 338 13.09 -25.72 15.71
N GLY A 339 13.93 -26.56 16.32
CA GLY A 339 14.45 -27.79 15.72
C GLY A 339 15.72 -27.53 14.92
N GLU A 340 15.96 -28.37 13.93
CA GLU A 340 17.11 -28.24 13.02
C GLU A 340 16.79 -27.29 11.87
N VAL A 341 17.77 -26.47 11.47
CA VAL A 341 17.74 -25.80 10.16
C VAL A 341 18.16 -26.82 9.10
N PRO A 342 17.26 -27.29 8.22
CA PRO A 342 17.53 -28.44 7.37
C PRO A 342 18.53 -28.11 6.26
N ASP A 343 19.40 -29.08 5.94
CA ASP A 343 20.34 -28.98 4.81
C ASP A 343 19.66 -28.59 3.49
N ALA A 344 18.44 -29.08 3.30
CA ALA A 344 17.65 -28.81 2.10
C ALA A 344 17.36 -27.30 1.91
N LEU A 345 17.17 -26.55 3.00
CA LEU A 345 17.02 -25.10 2.95
C LEU A 345 18.34 -24.43 2.55
N CYS A 346 19.44 -24.83 3.19
CA CYS A 346 20.74 -24.22 2.95
C CYS A 346 21.29 -24.51 1.54
N ARG A 347 20.81 -25.56 0.87
CA ARG A 347 21.10 -25.80 -0.55
C ARG A 347 20.57 -24.72 -1.49
N LEU A 348 19.61 -23.89 -1.07
CA LEU A 348 19.20 -22.71 -1.83
C LEU A 348 20.37 -21.72 -2.04
N ALA A 349 21.41 -21.78 -1.20
CA ALA A 349 22.67 -21.05 -1.37
C ALA A 349 23.34 -21.29 -2.73
N PHE A 350 23.21 -22.49 -3.27
CA PHE A 350 23.75 -22.85 -4.57
C PHE A 350 22.91 -22.28 -5.74
N GLY A 351 21.76 -21.69 -5.43
CA GLY A 351 20.91 -20.94 -6.35
C GLY A 351 21.08 -19.42 -6.17
N ARG A 352 19.95 -18.71 -6.02
CA ARG A 352 19.91 -17.23 -6.02
C ARG A 352 19.90 -16.57 -4.64
N LEU A 353 19.90 -17.36 -3.57
CA LEU A 353 19.72 -16.87 -2.21
C LEU A 353 20.83 -15.89 -1.79
N LYS A 354 20.56 -14.60 -1.68
CA LYS A 354 21.53 -13.60 -1.25
C LYS A 354 21.54 -13.43 0.26
N ASN A 355 20.37 -13.49 0.89
CA ASN A 355 20.22 -13.28 2.32
C ASN A 355 19.22 -14.28 2.92
N LEU A 356 19.67 -15.02 3.93
CA LEU A 356 18.87 -15.88 4.78
C LEU A 356 19.04 -15.45 6.24
N THR A 357 18.00 -14.90 6.83
CA THR A 357 18.04 -14.50 8.25
C THR A 357 17.09 -15.38 9.05
N LEU A 358 17.67 -16.12 10.00
CA LEU A 358 17.00 -17.01 10.95
C LEU A 358 17.23 -16.59 12.40
N SER A 359 17.79 -15.39 12.62
CA SER A 359 18.16 -14.89 13.93
C SER A 359 16.95 -14.75 14.86
N GLY A 360 17.16 -14.80 16.16
CA GLY A 360 16.08 -14.56 17.12
C GLY A 360 15.03 -15.68 17.18
N ASN A 361 15.40 -16.92 16.88
CA ASN A 361 14.54 -18.10 16.99
C ASN A 361 15.02 -19.05 18.11
N TYR A 362 14.61 -20.32 18.07
CA TYR A 362 14.99 -21.37 19.00
C TYR A 362 15.53 -22.61 18.27
N PHE A 363 16.22 -22.42 17.14
CA PHE A 363 16.89 -23.51 16.45
C PHE A 363 17.98 -24.12 17.33
N THR A 364 18.10 -25.45 17.32
CA THR A 364 19.03 -26.20 18.19
C THR A 364 20.24 -26.73 17.46
N SER A 365 20.13 -26.88 16.14
CA SER A 365 21.17 -27.44 15.28
C SER A 365 21.05 -26.87 13.86
N LEU A 366 22.14 -26.99 13.11
CA LEU A 366 22.23 -26.62 11.71
C LEU A 366 22.65 -27.84 10.91
N GLY A 367 22.07 -27.98 9.71
CA GLY A 367 22.56 -28.92 8.72
C GLY A 367 24.02 -28.63 8.32
N SER A 368 24.74 -29.66 7.89
CA SER A 368 26.15 -29.58 7.50
C SER A 368 26.40 -28.59 6.33
N CYS A 369 25.43 -28.41 5.45
CA CYS A 369 25.52 -27.51 4.30
C CYS A 369 25.33 -26.03 4.68
N CYS A 370 24.80 -25.73 5.87
CA CYS A 370 24.52 -24.35 6.31
C CYS A 370 25.77 -23.59 6.74
N TRP A 371 26.87 -24.29 7.01
CA TRP A 371 28.10 -23.70 7.52
C TRP A 371 28.77 -22.73 6.56
N ASP A 372 28.74 -23.04 5.27
CA ASP A 372 29.38 -22.19 4.26
C ASP A 372 28.64 -20.86 4.11
N LEU A 373 27.31 -20.87 4.22
CA LEU A 373 26.50 -19.65 4.23
C LEU A 373 26.83 -18.70 5.40
N ILE A 374 27.13 -19.25 6.58
CA ILE A 374 27.51 -18.44 7.75
C ILE A 374 28.85 -17.77 7.49
N LYS A 375 29.83 -18.52 6.97
CA LYS A 375 31.16 -17.98 6.63
C LYS A 375 31.08 -16.90 5.55
N GLU A 376 30.18 -17.07 4.59
CA GLU A 376 29.93 -16.10 3.51
C GLU A 376 29.11 -14.88 3.99
N GLY A 377 28.62 -14.87 5.23
CA GLY A 377 27.79 -13.78 5.76
C GLY A 377 26.37 -13.73 5.16
N ARG A 378 25.93 -14.82 4.50
CA ARG A 378 24.62 -14.94 3.85
C ARG A 378 23.58 -15.58 4.77
N LEU A 379 23.99 -16.28 5.83
CA LEU A 379 23.11 -16.85 6.86
C LEU A 379 23.39 -16.22 8.22
N ASN A 380 22.37 -15.58 8.80
CA ASN A 380 22.38 -15.11 10.18
C ASN A 380 21.56 -16.05 11.09
N VAL A 381 22.21 -16.61 12.12
CA VAL A 381 21.62 -17.52 13.12
C VAL A 381 21.85 -17.04 14.55
N ASP A 382 22.16 -15.75 14.73
CA ASP A 382 22.33 -15.16 16.06
C ASP A 382 21.04 -15.26 16.88
N LEU A 383 21.15 -15.23 18.21
CA LEU A 383 20.01 -15.30 19.13
C LEU A 383 19.14 -16.56 18.91
N ASN A 384 19.80 -17.72 18.75
CA ASN A 384 19.18 -19.05 18.71
C ASN A 384 19.62 -19.93 19.89
N CYS A 385 19.41 -21.24 19.82
CA CYS A 385 19.77 -22.23 20.83
C CYS A 385 20.82 -23.24 20.33
N ILE A 386 21.71 -22.82 19.42
CA ILE A 386 22.72 -23.67 18.79
C ILE A 386 23.97 -23.69 19.65
N GLN A 387 24.22 -24.77 20.40
CA GLN A 387 25.22 -24.80 21.49
C GLN A 387 26.64 -24.35 21.10
N TRP A 388 27.07 -24.58 19.87
CA TRP A 388 28.43 -24.27 19.41
C TRP A 388 28.55 -22.92 18.69
N ALA A 389 27.43 -22.29 18.31
CA ALA A 389 27.44 -21.05 17.55
C ALA A 389 27.69 -19.84 18.48
N PRO A 390 28.30 -18.75 17.98
CA PRO A 390 28.43 -17.52 18.76
C PRO A 390 27.08 -16.79 18.90
N ASN A 391 27.00 -15.81 19.80
CA ASN A 391 25.86 -14.90 19.96
C ASN A 391 24.49 -15.58 20.20
N GLN A 392 24.46 -16.70 20.92
CA GLN A 392 23.24 -17.46 21.16
C GLN A 392 22.48 -16.99 22.40
N ARG A 393 21.20 -17.38 22.49
CA ARG A 393 20.38 -17.16 23.69
C ARG A 393 21.00 -17.86 24.90
N SER A 394 20.61 -17.40 26.08
CA SER A 394 21.06 -18.03 27.33
C SER A 394 20.57 -19.48 27.43
N HIS A 395 21.36 -20.32 28.10
CA HIS A 395 20.97 -21.71 28.33
C HIS A 395 19.63 -21.83 29.07
N GLU A 396 19.36 -20.93 30.02
CA GLU A 396 18.11 -20.88 30.77
C GLU A 396 16.90 -20.61 29.86
N GLU A 397 17.02 -19.62 28.97
CA GLU A 397 15.97 -19.26 28.02
C GLU A 397 15.68 -20.42 27.05
N CYS A 398 16.72 -21.02 26.49
CA CYS A 398 16.59 -22.18 25.61
C CYS A 398 15.96 -23.38 26.33
N ALA A 399 16.41 -23.70 27.55
CA ALA A 399 15.84 -24.79 28.34
C ALA A 399 14.37 -24.53 28.68
N LYS A 400 14.00 -23.28 29.00
CA LYS A 400 12.62 -22.90 29.28
C LYS A 400 11.72 -23.10 28.06
N PHE A 401 12.17 -22.70 26.87
CA PHE A 401 11.40 -22.89 25.64
C PHE A 401 11.30 -24.37 25.23
N LEU A 402 12.41 -25.12 25.28
CA LEU A 402 12.47 -26.52 24.83
C LEU A 402 11.68 -27.48 25.73
N ARG A 403 11.48 -27.14 27.01
CA ARG A 403 10.63 -27.92 27.93
C ARG A 403 9.14 -27.84 27.60
N GLN A 404 8.71 -26.83 26.84
CA GLN A 404 7.30 -26.69 26.46
C GLN A 404 6.93 -27.71 25.36
N PRO A 405 5.79 -28.41 25.48
CA PRO A 405 5.31 -29.33 24.44
C PRO A 405 5.20 -28.66 23.08
N LYS A 406 5.57 -29.39 22.03
CA LYS A 406 5.56 -28.92 20.64
C LYS A 406 4.42 -29.59 19.89
N SER A 407 3.59 -28.79 19.20
CA SER A 407 2.36 -29.26 18.54
C SER A 407 2.42 -29.26 17.01
N CYS A 408 3.40 -28.58 16.41
CA CYS A 408 3.50 -28.49 14.96
C CYS A 408 4.00 -29.80 14.35
N PRO A 409 3.37 -30.28 13.27
CA PRO A 409 3.85 -31.45 12.56
C PRO A 409 5.19 -31.15 11.89
N VAL A 410 6.12 -32.10 11.97
CA VAL A 410 7.33 -32.07 11.15
C VAL A 410 6.96 -32.55 9.75
N SER A 411 7.39 -31.82 8.72
CA SER A 411 7.17 -32.18 7.32
C SER A 411 8.51 -32.29 6.59
N ASP A 412 8.95 -33.52 6.38
CA ASP A 412 10.17 -33.85 5.64
C ASP A 412 9.90 -34.00 4.12
N TYR A 413 8.68 -33.73 3.69
CA TYR A 413 8.25 -33.88 2.30
C TYR A 413 8.80 -32.74 1.42
N VAL A 414 9.56 -33.11 0.39
CA VAL A 414 10.08 -32.19 -0.63
C VAL A 414 9.33 -32.43 -1.96
N PRO A 415 8.40 -31.55 -2.34
CA PRO A 415 7.52 -31.75 -3.49
C PRO A 415 8.22 -31.53 -4.83
N CYS A 416 9.21 -30.65 -4.87
CA CYS A 416 9.99 -30.35 -6.06
C CYS A 416 11.07 -31.43 -6.26
N ARG A 417 10.71 -32.57 -6.85
CA ARG A 417 11.69 -33.64 -7.13
C ARG A 417 12.94 -33.06 -7.85
N PRO A 418 14.16 -33.50 -7.50
CA PRO A 418 15.33 -33.20 -8.30
C PRO A 418 15.17 -33.86 -9.67
N LYS A 419 15.40 -33.12 -10.76
CA LYS A 419 15.69 -33.73 -12.06
C LYS A 419 17.08 -34.37 -12.01
N TYR A 420 17.22 -35.48 -11.29
CA TYR A 420 18.36 -36.38 -11.39
C TYR A 420 17.89 -37.71 -11.95
N SER A 421 17.57 -37.71 -13.23
CA SER A 421 17.64 -38.90 -14.10
C SER A 421 17.85 -38.41 -15.53
N GLY A 422 18.95 -38.86 -16.13
CA GLY A 422 19.63 -38.31 -17.31
C GLY A 422 18.78 -37.92 -18.51
N SER A 423 19.04 -36.72 -19.00
CA SER A 423 19.35 -36.42 -20.42
C SER A 423 19.69 -34.94 -20.49
N GLY A 424 20.89 -34.62 -20.96
CA GLY A 424 21.35 -33.25 -21.13
C GLY A 424 20.48 -32.51 -22.14
N GLU A 425 19.78 -31.49 -21.67
CA GLU A 425 19.31 -30.38 -22.49
C GLU A 425 19.69 -29.08 -21.77
N PRO A 426 20.29 -28.11 -22.46
CA PRO A 426 20.72 -26.87 -21.83
C PRO A 426 19.50 -26.00 -21.49
N ALA A 427 19.27 -25.79 -20.20
CA ALA A 427 18.28 -24.84 -19.67
C ALA A 427 18.81 -23.39 -19.75
N GLY A 428 19.17 -22.93 -20.96
CA GLY A 428 19.97 -21.72 -21.16
C GLY A 428 19.31 -20.57 -21.93
N ALA A 429 18.00 -20.57 -22.16
CA ALA A 429 17.34 -19.47 -22.88
C ALA A 429 16.01 -19.03 -22.23
N ALA A 430 15.17 -19.97 -21.80
CA ALA A 430 13.88 -19.64 -21.18
C ALA A 430 13.99 -19.04 -19.76
N ALA A 431 15.11 -19.28 -19.06
CA ALA A 431 15.35 -18.72 -17.73
C ALA A 431 15.82 -17.26 -17.77
N GLU A 432 16.51 -16.86 -18.84
CA GLU A 432 17.00 -15.47 -19.03
C GLU A 432 15.87 -14.53 -19.47
N GLU A 433 14.90 -15.02 -20.25
CA GLU A 433 13.74 -14.24 -20.68
C GLU A 433 12.76 -13.97 -19.52
N GLU A 434 12.59 -14.92 -18.60
CA GLU A 434 11.79 -14.75 -17.37
C GLU A 434 12.52 -13.88 -16.32
N ASP A 435 13.86 -13.85 -16.33
CA ASP A 435 14.70 -12.99 -15.47
C ASP A 435 14.75 -11.54 -15.92
N ALA A 436 14.81 -11.30 -17.24
CA ALA A 436 14.70 -9.96 -17.80
C ALA A 436 13.33 -9.35 -17.46
N ALA A 437 12.26 -10.16 -17.52
CA ALA A 437 10.92 -9.74 -17.10
C ALA A 437 10.88 -9.36 -15.60
N ALA A 438 11.47 -10.15 -14.70
CA ALA A 438 11.51 -9.85 -13.27
C ALA A 438 12.31 -8.59 -12.90
N ALA A 439 13.34 -8.25 -13.69
CA ALA A 439 14.13 -7.03 -13.49
C ALA A 439 13.45 -5.74 -14.01
N GLU A 440 12.46 -5.88 -14.90
CA GLU A 440 11.75 -4.77 -15.55
C GLU A 440 10.47 -4.32 -14.81
N TYR A 441 10.03 -5.04 -13.78
CA TYR A 441 8.78 -4.70 -13.06
C TYR A 441 8.94 -3.52 -12.09
N ARG A 442 7.97 -2.59 -12.19
CA ARG A 442 7.89 -1.28 -11.53
C ARG A 442 7.80 -1.32 -9.99
N TYR A 443 7.47 -2.47 -9.40
CA TYR A 443 7.13 -2.56 -7.98
C TYR A 443 8.13 -3.44 -7.22
N ARG A 444 8.66 -2.92 -6.11
CA ARG A 444 9.53 -3.65 -5.16
C ARG A 444 8.95 -3.51 -3.75
N THR A 445 8.61 -4.62 -3.11
CA THR A 445 7.97 -4.65 -1.78
C THR A 445 8.84 -4.08 -0.67
N TYR A 446 10.16 -4.27 -0.69
CA TYR A 446 11.06 -3.68 0.31
C TYR A 446 11.20 -2.17 0.18
N SER A 447 11.21 -1.64 -1.06
CA SER A 447 11.06 -0.19 -1.28
C SER A 447 9.73 0.27 -0.69
N ALA A 448 8.71 -0.57 -0.84
CA ALA A 448 7.46 -0.50 -0.13
C ALA A 448 7.55 -0.90 1.38
N LEU A 449 8.65 -0.65 2.10
CA LEU A 449 8.63 -0.54 3.57
C LEU A 449 8.97 0.87 4.08
N HIS A 450 9.35 1.77 3.17
CA HIS A 450 9.70 3.14 3.48
C HIS A 450 8.62 4.09 2.93
N PRO A 451 8.35 5.21 3.62
CA PRO A 451 7.32 6.17 3.22
C PRO A 451 7.65 6.92 1.93
#